data_AF-A0A1V6ECS0-F1
#
_entry.id   AF-A0A1V6ECS0-F1
#
_cell.length_a   1.000
_cell.length_b   1.000
_cell.length_c   1.000
_cell.angle_alpha   90.00
_cell.angle_beta   90.00
_cell.angle_gamma   90.00
#
_symmetry.space_group_name_H-M   'P 1'
#
loop_
_entity.id
_entity.type
_entity.pdbx_description
1 polymer ?
#
loop_
_entity_poly.entity_id
_entity_poly.type
_entity_poly.pdbx_seq_one_letter_code
_entity_poly.pdbx_strand_id
1 'polypeptide(L)' 'MNFKKTLPAMGATLILSATGLMASAQTARIANQGDALSMDPHSLNESLQLSVTGNIYEPLVGRGKDLAQRVAI' A
#
# COMPACT_ATOMS: atom_id res chain seq x y z
N MET A 1 22.81 -16.75 -39.19
CA MET A 1 22.87 -15.64 -38.20
C MET A 1 21.45 -15.26 -37.77
N ASN A 2 21.02 -15.67 -36.57
CA ASN A 2 19.63 -15.53 -36.06
C ASN A 2 19.42 -14.32 -35.11
N PHE A 3 20.27 -13.28 -35.21
CA PHE A 3 20.31 -12.13 -34.28
C PHE A 3 19.01 -11.34 -34.15
N LYS A 4 18.10 -11.45 -35.12
CA LYS A 4 16.79 -10.77 -35.10
C LYS A 4 15.85 -11.35 -34.04
N LYS A 5 16.03 -12.61 -33.65
CA LYS A 5 15.21 -13.30 -32.62
C LYS A 5 15.77 -13.12 -31.21
N THR A 6 17.08 -12.83 -31.08
CA THR A 6 17.74 -12.63 -29.78
C THR A 6 17.56 -11.21 -29.24
N LEU A 7 17.40 -10.22 -30.12
CA LEU A 7 17.20 -8.82 -29.73
C LEU A 7 15.91 -8.57 -28.89
N PRO A 8 14.72 -9.08 -29.27
CA PRO A 8 13.53 -8.93 -28.42
C PRO A 8 13.62 -9.72 -27.11
N ALA A 9 14.27 -10.90 -27.13
CA ALA A 9 14.49 -11.70 -25.92
C ALA A 9 15.36 -10.96 -24.89
N MET A 10 16.38 -10.24 -25.36
CA MET A 10 17.29 -9.45 -24.51
C MET A 10 16.58 -8.21 -23.91
N GLY A 11 15.72 -7.56 -24.68
CA GLY A 11 14.86 -6.48 -24.20
C GLY A 11 13.86 -6.95 -23.13
N ALA A 12 13.24 -8.11 -23.33
CA ALA A 12 12.31 -8.69 -22.36
C ALA A 12 12.99 -9.03 -21.02
N THR A 13 14.22 -9.57 -21.05
CA THR A 13 14.99 -9.83 -19.82
C THR A 13 15.39 -8.55 -19.09
N LEU A 14 15.72 -7.47 -19.81
CA LEU A 14 16.04 -6.17 -19.21
C LEU A 14 14.83 -5.55 -18.50
N ILE A 15 13.66 -5.58 -19.14
CA ILE A 15 12.42 -5.05 -18.54
C ILE A 15 12.04 -5.84 -17.27
N LEU A 16 12.12 -7.17 -17.32
CA LEU A 16 11.82 -8.03 -16.18
C LEU A 16 12.84 -7.86 -15.02
N SER A 17 14.10 -7.59 -15.35
CA SER A 17 15.12 -7.28 -14.33
C SER A 17 14.90 -5.92 -13.66
N ALA A 18 14.37 -4.94 -14.40
CA ALA A 18 14.09 -3.60 -13.89
C ALA A 18 12.95 -3.59 -12.85
N THR A 19 11.95 -4.46 -13.01
CA THR A 19 10.85 -4.57 -12.04
C THR A 19 11.30 -5.10 -10.67
N GLY A 20 12.37 -5.92 -10.63
CA GLY A 20 12.91 -6.44 -9.37
C GLY A 20 13.60 -5.38 -8.49
N LEU A 21 14.11 -4.31 -9.10
CA LEU A 21 14.78 -3.21 -8.39
C LEU A 21 13.80 -2.32 -7.59
N MET A 22 12.51 -2.37 -7.90
CA MET A 22 11.49 -1.54 -7.23
C MET A 22 10.83 -2.25 -6.03
N ALA A 23 11.15 -3.53 -5.79
CA ALA A 23 10.56 -4.34 -4.74
C ALA A 23 11.29 -4.17 -3.38
N SER A 24 11.40 -2.93 -2.89
CA SER A 24 11.94 -2.65 -1.56
C SER A 24 10.82 -2.53 -0.52
N ALA A 25 10.94 -3.24 0.60
CA ALA A 25 10.00 -3.11 1.71
C ALA A 25 10.12 -1.72 2.35
N GLN A 26 9.03 -0.95 2.30
CA GLN A 26 8.96 0.35 2.95
C GLN A 26 8.43 0.19 4.37
N THR A 27 9.24 0.56 5.36
CA THR A 27 8.82 0.57 6.77
C THR A 27 8.35 1.97 7.15
N ALA A 28 7.06 2.13 7.42
CA ALA A 28 6.52 3.36 7.99
C ALA A 28 6.69 3.37 9.51
N ARG A 29 7.19 4.48 10.07
CA ARG A 29 7.23 4.73 11.52
C ARG A 29 6.43 5.99 11.81
N ILE A 30 5.40 5.85 12.64
CA ILE A 30 4.45 6.91 12.96
C ILE A 30 4.49 7.10 14.48
N ALA A 31 4.60 8.34 14.94
CA ALA A 31 4.59 8.70 16.36
C ALA A 31 3.34 9.53 16.68
N ASN A 32 2.74 9.28 17.84
CA ASN A 32 1.61 10.06 18.34
C ASN A 32 1.65 10.16 19.89
N GLN A 33 0.90 11.09 20.48
CA GLN A 33 0.83 11.33 21.93
C GLN A 33 -0.12 10.36 22.66
N GLY A 34 -0.13 9.08 22.29
CA GLY A 34 -1.00 8.08 22.89
C GLY A 34 -0.76 6.69 22.30
N ASP A 35 -1.41 5.71 22.90
CA ASP A 35 -1.35 4.31 22.48
C ASP A 35 -2.65 3.89 21.80
N ALA A 36 -2.56 2.93 20.89
CA ALA A 36 -3.74 2.32 20.29
C ALA A 36 -4.31 1.25 21.24
N LEU A 37 -5.28 1.65 22.09
CA LEU A 37 -5.75 0.87 23.23
C LEU A 37 -6.61 -0.34 22.85
N SER A 38 -7.27 -0.31 21.68
CA SER A 38 -8.11 -1.40 21.22
C SER A 38 -8.13 -1.50 19.70
N MET A 39 -8.16 -2.75 19.20
CA MET A 39 -8.31 -3.06 17.76
C MET A 39 -9.74 -3.53 17.43
N ASP A 40 -10.69 -3.34 18.36
CA ASP A 40 -12.11 -3.52 18.12
C ASP A 40 -12.69 -2.22 17.51
N PRO A 41 -13.25 -2.26 16.28
CA PRO A 41 -13.86 -1.12 15.62
C PRO A 41 -14.94 -0.39 16.43
N HIS A 42 -15.56 -1.07 17.41
CA HIS A 42 -16.63 -0.50 18.21
C HIS A 42 -16.19 0.02 19.59
N SER A 43 -14.90 -0.01 19.89
CA SER A 43 -14.40 0.30 21.23
C SER A 43 -14.29 1.80 21.53
N LEU A 44 -13.48 2.55 20.78
CA LEU A 44 -13.21 3.98 21.03
C LEU A 44 -13.25 4.80 19.74
N ASN A 45 -13.71 6.05 19.84
CA ASN A 45 -13.72 7.04 18.75
C ASN A 45 -12.63 8.10 18.99
N GLU A 46 -11.38 7.68 18.89
CA GLU A 46 -10.18 8.50 19.10
C GLU A 46 -9.29 8.48 17.84
N SER A 47 -8.57 9.58 17.57
CA SER A 47 -7.95 9.81 16.26
C SER A 47 -6.83 8.81 15.93
N LEU A 48 -5.99 8.43 16.89
CA LEU A 48 -4.94 7.43 16.67
C LEU A 48 -5.53 6.05 16.39
N GLN A 49 -6.42 5.61 17.27
CA GLN A 49 -7.02 4.29 17.21
C GLN A 49 -7.81 4.11 15.92
N LEU A 50 -8.56 5.13 15.48
CA LEU A 50 -9.24 5.11 14.18
C LEU A 50 -8.27 5.05 13.01
N SER A 51 -7.13 5.75 13.09
CA SER A 51 -6.10 5.70 12.05
C SER A 51 -5.41 4.34 11.97
N VAL A 52 -5.16 3.69 13.10
CA VAL A 52 -4.57 2.33 13.14
C VAL A 52 -5.59 1.30 12.66
N THR A 53 -6.80 1.31 13.22
CA THR A 53 -7.88 0.37 12.87
C THR A 53 -8.29 0.50 11.40
N GLY A 54 -8.24 1.72 10.84
CA GLY A 54 -8.50 1.96 9.40
C GLY A 54 -7.42 1.44 8.45
N ASN A 55 -6.24 1.03 8.94
CA ASN A 55 -5.25 0.29 8.15
C ASN A 55 -5.47 -1.23 8.19
N ILE A 56 -6.30 -1.73 9.12
CA ILE A 56 -6.54 -3.15 9.36
C ILE A 56 -7.87 -3.59 8.77
N TYR A 57 -8.93 -2.78 8.95
CA TYR A 57 -10.28 -3.09 8.50
C TYR A 57 -10.72 -2.17 7.36
N GLU A 58 -11.43 -2.75 6.40
CA GLU A 58 -11.96 -2.05 5.23
C GLU A 58 -13.45 -1.72 5.40
N PRO A 59 -13.84 -0.42 5.40
CA PRO A 59 -15.25 -0.02 5.43
C PRO A 59 -15.88 -0.09 4.03
N LEU A 60 -17.22 -0.03 3.95
CA LEU A 60 -17.92 0.05 2.64
C LEU A 60 -17.59 1.34 1.87
N VAL A 61 -17.31 2.43 2.60
CA VAL A 61 -16.97 3.75 2.05
C VAL A 61 -15.79 4.30 2.86
N GLY A 62 -14.77 4.79 2.16
CA GLY A 62 -13.59 5.42 2.73
C GLY A 62 -13.40 6.86 2.24
N ARG A 63 -12.22 7.42 2.51
CA ARG A 63 -11.80 8.74 2.04
C ARG A 63 -10.65 8.62 1.05
N GLY A 64 -10.71 9.39 -0.04
CA GLY A 64 -9.64 9.53 -1.03
C GLY A 64 -8.47 10.39 -0.53
N LYS A 65 -7.47 10.57 -1.40
CA LYS A 65 -6.29 11.42 -1.14
C LYS A 65 -6.67 12.90 -0.93
N ASP A 66 -7.78 13.32 -1.53
CA ASP A 66 -8.43 14.62 -1.39
C ASP A 66 -9.48 14.66 -0.26
N LEU A 67 -9.57 13.57 0.52
CA LEU A 67 -10.56 13.36 1.59
C LEU A 67 -12.02 13.25 1.13
N ALA A 68 -12.29 13.22 -0.19
CA ALA A 68 -13.62 12.96 -0.72
C ALA A 68 -14.06 11.52 -0.42
N GLN A 69 -15.37 11.29 -0.30
CA GLN A 69 -15.90 9.93 -0.11
C GLN A 69 -15.66 9.08 -1.35
N ARG A 70 -15.23 7.83 -1.12
CA ARG A 70 -14.98 6.84 -2.17
C ARG A 70 -15.50 5.48 -1.73
N VAL A 71 -16.09 4.72 -2.64
CA VAL A 71 -16.41 3.30 -2.42
C VAL A 71 -15.11 2.53 -2.26
N ALA A 72 -15.00 1.67 -1.23
CA ALA A 72 -13.75 0.96 -0.96
C ALA A 72 -13.48 -0.19 -1.96
N ILE A 73 -14.55 -0.77 -2.50
CA ILE A 73 -14.58 -1.80 -3.55
C ILE A 73 -14.62 -1.22 -4.97
#